data_AF-A0AAD1YVZ4-F1
#
_entry.id   AF-A0AAD1YVZ4-F1
#
_cell.length_a   1.000
_cell.length_b   1.000
_cell.length_c   1.000
_cell.angle_alpha   90.00
_cell.angle_beta   90.00
_cell.angle_gamma   90.00
#
_symmetry.space_group_name_H-M   'P 1'
#
loop_
_entity.id
_entity.type
_entity.pdbx_description
1 polymer ?
#
loop_
_entity_poly.entity_id
_entity_poly.type
_entity_poly.pdbx_seq_one_letter_code
_entity_poly.pdbx_strand_id
1 'polypeptide(L)'
;MAVSGFEGFEKRLELNFSRDDPAIGIGFRRLHFQSLEKVLHAVQCTVVSALGNQYTRGNFIFPEEQPYPHTSFEEEIVYLEENLPENLCCRKASVMPSKLSSHSWHVFSACDQSQMVMHKSPYDDQLYTMEVCMTGLDRVLARKFFRRPNDGKNGDSAGKEISESTHIRDINPNALICEFAFDPCGYSMNGIDGDRYSTIHVTPEDGFSYASFECVASIYDDIVEVLNKAVQVFRPATVSVATTCTNREVWMQVAEAIEPLGMKFRSCTMDDFSAAGSVVFQVFTSRRK
;
A
#
# COMPACT_ATOMS: atom_id res chain seq x y z
N MET A 1 18.81 23.16 14.23
CA MET A 1 18.33 21.77 14.34
C MET A 1 18.09 21.29 12.92
N ALA A 2 18.61 20.13 12.54
CA ALA A 2 18.21 19.53 11.28
C ALA A 2 16.71 19.20 11.36
N VAL A 3 15.94 19.65 10.37
CA VAL A 3 14.57 19.19 10.17
C VAL A 3 14.69 17.90 9.38
N SER A 4 14.99 16.80 10.08
CA SER A 4 14.95 15.47 9.48
C SER A 4 13.50 15.19 9.08
N GLY A 5 13.25 15.04 7.79
CA GLY A 5 11.98 14.52 7.31
C GLY A 5 11.82 13.06 7.72
N PHE A 6 10.59 12.55 7.67
CA PHE A 6 10.34 11.12 7.66
C PHE A 6 9.74 10.76 6.31
N GLU A 7 10.33 9.77 5.64
CA GLU A 7 9.78 9.26 4.38
C GLU A 7 8.57 8.37 4.67
N GLY A 8 7.37 8.89 4.40
CA GLY A 8 6.14 8.12 4.54
C GLY A 8 5.91 7.11 3.42
N PHE A 9 6.46 7.33 2.22
CA PHE A 9 6.20 6.43 1.09
C PHE A 9 6.87 5.06 1.25
N GLU A 10 6.04 4.04 1.14
CA GLU A 10 6.37 2.68 1.56
C GLU A 10 7.14 1.87 0.51
N LYS A 11 7.86 0.85 0.98
CA LYS A 11 8.47 -0.23 0.17
C LYS A 11 7.92 -1.56 0.72
N ARG A 12 7.00 -2.16 -0.03
CA ARG A 12 6.15 -3.32 0.32
C ARG A 12 6.87 -4.64 -0.18
N LEU A 13 6.46 -5.93 -0.03
CA LEU A 13 7.25 -7.12 -0.59
C LEU A 13 6.51 -8.42 -1.14
N GLU A 14 6.26 -8.58 -2.47
CA GLU A 14 5.34 -9.53 -3.14
C GLU A 14 6.11 -10.65 -3.81
N LEU A 15 5.91 -11.85 -3.30
CA LEU A 15 6.48 -13.06 -3.84
C LEU A 15 5.38 -14.11 -3.85
N ASN A 16 4.86 -14.40 -5.05
CA ASN A 16 3.87 -15.44 -5.28
C ASN A 16 4.60 -16.73 -5.68
N PHE A 17 4.46 -17.78 -4.87
CA PHE A 17 5.17 -19.04 -5.06
C PHE A 17 4.19 -20.16 -5.41
N SER A 18 4.49 -20.90 -6.48
CA SER A 18 3.73 -22.07 -6.92
C SER A 18 4.52 -23.37 -6.70
N ARG A 19 3.95 -24.30 -5.93
CA ARG A 19 4.44 -25.67 -5.75
C ARG A 19 3.26 -26.56 -5.36
N ASP A 20 3.35 -27.86 -5.61
CA ASP A 20 2.49 -28.86 -4.97
C ASP A 20 2.63 -28.74 -3.43
N ASP A 21 1.66 -28.11 -2.78
CA ASP A 21 1.67 -27.95 -1.31
C ASP A 21 1.41 -29.32 -0.67
N PRO A 22 2.26 -29.82 0.25
CA PRO A 22 1.92 -31.01 1.03
C PRO A 22 0.56 -30.83 1.72
N ALA A 23 -0.22 -31.92 1.77
CA ALA A 23 -1.68 -32.01 1.93
C ALA A 23 -2.38 -31.35 3.16
N ILE A 24 -1.74 -30.42 3.85
CA ILE A 24 -2.22 -29.70 5.03
C ILE A 24 -2.48 -28.20 4.71
N GLY A 25 -2.07 -27.68 3.54
CA GLY A 25 -2.52 -26.36 3.05
C GLY A 25 -1.99 -25.14 3.81
N ILE A 26 -0.90 -25.30 4.57
CA ILE A 26 -0.39 -24.28 5.50
C ILE A 26 0.70 -23.37 4.89
N GLY A 27 1.34 -23.78 3.79
CA GLY A 27 2.27 -22.93 3.02
C GLY A 27 3.34 -22.20 3.87
N PHE A 28 3.57 -20.92 3.58
CA PHE A 28 4.55 -20.08 4.29
C PHE A 28 4.25 -19.84 5.78
N ARG A 29 3.03 -20.14 6.25
CA ARG A 29 2.70 -20.08 7.69
C ARG A 29 3.47 -21.14 8.51
N ARG A 30 4.17 -22.06 7.84
CA ARG A 30 5.16 -22.99 8.43
C ARG A 30 6.52 -22.34 8.72
N LEU A 31 6.83 -21.16 8.19
CA LEU A 31 8.07 -20.47 8.51
C LEU A 31 8.06 -20.10 9.99
N HIS A 32 9.04 -20.58 10.74
CA HIS A 32 9.23 -20.18 12.12
C HIS A 32 9.47 -18.67 12.21
N PHE A 33 8.93 -18.02 13.24
CA PHE A 33 9.11 -16.59 13.48
C PHE A 33 10.59 -16.17 13.47
N GLN A 34 11.48 -17.00 14.03
CA GLN A 34 12.94 -16.81 13.99
C GLN A 34 13.55 -16.74 12.58
N SER A 35 12.88 -17.31 11.57
CA SER A 35 13.29 -17.16 10.17
C SER A 35 12.84 -15.82 9.60
N LEU A 36 11.64 -15.35 9.98
CA LEU A 36 11.15 -14.01 9.62
C LEU A 36 11.97 -12.91 10.31
N GLU A 37 12.32 -13.08 11.59
CA GLU A 37 13.19 -12.16 12.34
C GLU A 37 14.56 -11.97 11.67
N LYS A 38 15.14 -13.03 11.08
CA LYS A 38 16.41 -12.92 10.33
C LYS A 38 16.27 -12.07 9.07
N VAL A 39 15.17 -12.21 8.34
CA VAL A 39 14.88 -11.39 7.15
C VAL A 39 14.63 -9.94 7.57
N LEU A 40 13.80 -9.72 8.58
CA LEU A 40 13.46 -8.39 9.08
C LEU A 40 14.68 -7.65 9.64
N HIS A 41 15.52 -8.32 10.43
CA HIS A 41 16.78 -7.77 10.91
C HIS A 41 17.72 -7.40 9.76
N ALA A 42 17.78 -8.21 8.70
CA ALA A 42 18.61 -7.90 7.53
C ALA A 42 18.14 -6.64 6.78
N VAL A 43 16.84 -6.34 6.79
CA VAL A 43 16.26 -5.11 6.22
C VAL A 43 15.95 -4.02 7.26
N GLN A 44 16.53 -4.14 8.47
CA GLN A 44 16.37 -3.20 9.60
C GLN A 44 14.92 -2.94 10.06
N CYS A 45 14.01 -3.88 9.79
CA CYS A 45 12.63 -3.85 10.28
C CYS A 45 12.46 -4.72 11.54
N THR A 46 11.32 -4.57 12.22
CA THR A 46 10.91 -5.42 13.35
C THR A 46 9.39 -5.57 13.35
N VAL A 47 8.88 -6.75 13.68
CA VAL A 47 7.44 -6.94 13.84
C VAL A 47 6.97 -6.27 15.12
N VAL A 48 6.21 -5.16 15.00
CA VAL A 48 5.53 -4.53 16.14
C VAL A 48 4.25 -5.28 16.53
N SER A 49 3.56 -5.85 15.54
CA SER A 49 2.49 -6.84 15.69
C SER A 49 2.31 -7.64 14.38
N ALA A 50 1.79 -8.87 14.44
CA ALA A 50 1.98 -9.88 13.40
C ALA A 50 0.69 -10.39 12.73
N LEU A 51 0.44 -9.97 11.47
CA LEU A 51 -0.34 -10.61 10.40
C LEU A 51 0.13 -9.90 9.10
N GLY A 52 0.77 -10.57 8.13
CA GLY A 52 1.60 -9.91 7.08
C GLY A 52 1.24 -10.18 5.61
N ASN A 53 1.74 -9.34 4.67
CA ASN A 53 1.44 -9.33 3.21
C ASN A 53 2.61 -8.79 2.29
N GLN A 54 2.33 -8.39 1.03
CA GLN A 54 3.17 -8.38 -0.21
C GLN A 54 3.41 -6.95 -0.89
N TYR A 55 4.19 -6.71 -2.04
CA TYR A 55 4.93 -5.53 -2.78
C TYR A 55 4.27 -4.59 -3.82
N THR A 56 4.57 -3.29 -3.67
CA THR A 56 4.61 -2.19 -4.69
C THR A 56 5.25 -0.92 -4.07
N ARG A 57 5.46 0.18 -4.82
CA ARG A 57 5.83 1.49 -4.22
C ARG A 57 5.46 2.73 -5.05
N GLY A 58 5.31 3.85 -4.35
CA GLY A 58 5.19 5.20 -4.93
C GLY A 58 6.52 5.96 -5.06
N ASN A 59 6.45 7.28 -5.28
CA ASN A 59 7.61 8.19 -5.31
C ASN A 59 8.01 8.64 -3.90
N PHE A 60 9.31 8.65 -3.60
CA PHE A 60 9.85 9.23 -2.37
C PHE A 60 9.71 10.76 -2.33
N ILE A 61 9.42 11.30 -1.15
CA ILE A 61 9.50 12.73 -0.81
C ILE A 61 10.98 13.14 -0.65
N PHE A 62 11.82 12.24 -0.13
CA PHE A 62 13.24 12.42 0.17
C PHE A 62 14.09 11.33 -0.52
N PRO A 63 14.23 11.36 -1.87
CA PRO A 63 14.98 10.34 -2.61
C PRO A 63 16.48 10.32 -2.26
N GLU A 64 17.07 11.48 -1.95
CA GLU A 64 18.50 11.60 -1.59
C GLU A 64 18.85 10.99 -0.21
N GLU A 65 17.86 10.66 0.62
CA GLU A 65 18.06 10.06 1.95
C GLU A 65 17.92 8.52 1.93
N GLN A 66 17.66 7.91 0.78
CA GLN A 66 17.46 6.46 0.67
C GLN A 66 18.80 5.70 0.60
N PRO A 67 18.98 4.58 1.34
CA PRO A 67 20.16 3.74 1.23
C PRO A 67 20.12 2.88 -0.04
N TYR A 68 21.29 2.49 -0.56
CA TYR A 68 21.41 1.48 -1.63
C TYR A 68 20.65 0.18 -1.26
N PRO A 69 19.90 -0.45 -2.19
CA PRO A 69 19.78 -0.14 -3.62
C PRO A 69 18.67 0.88 -3.99
N HIS A 70 18.07 1.56 -3.01
CA HIS A 70 16.86 2.37 -3.18
C HIS A 70 17.10 3.84 -3.57
N THR A 71 18.30 4.19 -4.07
CA THR A 71 18.61 5.59 -4.42
C THR A 71 17.90 6.06 -5.70
N SER A 72 17.56 5.11 -6.58
CA SER A 72 16.83 5.34 -7.84
C SER A 72 16.08 4.08 -8.26
N PHE A 73 15.07 4.19 -9.13
CA PHE A 73 14.39 3.00 -9.65
C PHE A 73 15.29 2.19 -10.59
N GLU A 74 16.20 2.85 -11.28
CA GLU A 74 17.21 2.26 -12.14
C GLU A 74 18.16 1.33 -11.35
N GLU A 75 18.62 1.76 -10.17
CA GLU A 75 19.41 0.89 -9.27
C GLU A 75 18.58 -0.27 -8.70
N GLU A 76 17.32 -0.04 -8.33
CA GLU A 76 16.42 -1.11 -7.89
C GLU A 76 16.19 -2.16 -8.98
N ILE A 77 16.03 -1.75 -10.25
CA ILE A 77 15.93 -2.66 -11.40
C ILE A 77 17.21 -3.50 -11.54
N VAL A 78 18.39 -2.86 -11.57
CA VAL A 78 19.67 -3.58 -11.70
C VAL A 78 19.85 -4.59 -10.57
N TYR A 79 19.59 -4.18 -9.32
CA TYR A 79 19.67 -5.06 -8.16
C TYR A 79 18.69 -6.26 -8.27
N LEU A 80 17.44 -6.03 -8.70
CA LEU A 80 16.47 -7.08 -8.92
C LEU A 80 16.88 -8.00 -10.08
N GLU A 81 17.41 -7.47 -11.18
CA GLU A 81 17.83 -8.28 -12.32
C GLU A 81 19.01 -9.21 -11.99
N GLU A 82 19.96 -8.74 -11.16
CA GLU A 82 21.12 -9.51 -10.70
C GLU A 82 20.78 -10.57 -9.64
N ASN A 83 19.76 -10.32 -8.80
CA ASN A 83 19.44 -11.18 -7.64
C ASN A 83 18.21 -12.10 -7.84
N LEU A 84 17.34 -11.84 -8.81
CA LEU A 84 16.18 -12.69 -9.09
C LEU A 84 16.59 -13.98 -9.83
N PRO A 85 16.01 -15.15 -9.46
CA PRO A 85 16.25 -16.41 -10.15
C PRO A 85 16.08 -16.33 -11.67
N GLU A 86 16.95 -17.05 -12.40
CA GLU A 86 16.95 -17.08 -13.88
C GLU A 86 15.62 -17.57 -14.48
N ASN A 87 14.90 -18.44 -13.76
CA ASN A 87 13.60 -18.96 -14.20
C ASN A 87 12.46 -17.94 -14.10
N LEU A 88 12.65 -16.79 -13.41
CA LEU A 88 11.73 -15.66 -13.46
C LEU A 88 12.06 -14.79 -14.68
N CYS A 89 11.89 -15.35 -15.88
CA CYS A 89 12.34 -14.76 -17.14
C CYS A 89 11.38 -13.70 -17.71
N CYS A 90 10.10 -13.70 -17.32
CA CYS A 90 9.09 -12.74 -17.78
C CYS A 90 9.16 -11.45 -16.96
N ARG A 91 10.28 -10.73 -17.10
CA ARG A 91 10.59 -9.48 -16.36
C ARG A 91 10.06 -8.25 -17.08
N LYS A 92 9.54 -7.28 -16.34
CA LYS A 92 9.16 -5.95 -16.84
C LYS A 92 9.26 -4.90 -15.73
N ALA A 93 9.97 -3.81 -16.03
CA ALA A 93 9.93 -2.58 -15.26
C ALA A 93 9.10 -1.52 -16.01
N SER A 94 8.40 -0.66 -15.28
CA SER A 94 7.67 0.49 -15.85
C SER A 94 7.61 1.65 -14.87
N VAL A 95 7.76 2.86 -15.40
CA VAL A 95 7.50 4.12 -14.70
C VAL A 95 6.21 4.68 -15.28
N MET A 96 5.18 4.80 -14.44
CA MET A 96 3.86 5.29 -14.83
C MET A 96 3.72 6.75 -14.36
N PRO A 97 4.07 7.76 -15.18
CA PRO A 97 4.04 9.15 -14.76
C PRO A 97 2.60 9.67 -14.62
N SER A 98 2.39 10.59 -13.70
CA SER A 98 1.19 11.45 -13.70
C SER A 98 1.43 12.75 -14.47
N LYS A 99 0.38 13.57 -14.65
CA LYS A 99 0.55 14.95 -15.15
C LYS A 99 1.08 15.93 -14.09
N LEU A 100 1.34 15.48 -12.87
CA LEU A 100 2.03 16.23 -11.82
C LEU A 100 3.47 15.73 -11.74
N SER A 101 4.45 16.63 -11.91
CA SER A 101 5.87 16.28 -12.06
C SER A 101 6.51 15.54 -10.86
N SER A 102 5.83 15.49 -9.71
CA SER A 102 6.29 14.80 -8.49
C SER A 102 5.63 13.43 -8.25
N HIS A 103 4.65 13.01 -9.05
CA HIS A 103 3.90 11.78 -8.81
C HIS A 103 4.03 10.82 -10.00
N SER A 104 4.60 9.65 -9.75
CA SER A 104 4.70 8.50 -10.66
C SER A 104 4.48 7.22 -9.86
N TRP A 105 4.09 6.13 -10.54
CA TRP A 105 4.07 4.79 -9.97
C TRP A 105 5.22 3.96 -10.54
N HIS A 106 5.92 3.23 -9.70
CA HIS A 106 7.13 2.49 -10.07
C HIS A 106 6.88 0.99 -9.88
N VAL A 107 6.78 0.25 -10.98
CA VAL A 107 6.38 -1.16 -10.97
C VAL A 107 7.46 -2.01 -11.61
N PHE A 108 8.02 -2.95 -10.84
CA PHE A 108 8.80 -4.07 -11.36
C PHE A 108 8.00 -5.35 -11.15
N SER A 109 7.94 -6.20 -12.18
CA SER A 109 7.22 -7.47 -12.20
C SER A 109 8.11 -8.55 -12.81
N ALA A 110 8.13 -9.74 -12.22
CA ALA A 110 8.78 -10.92 -12.81
C ALA A 110 7.95 -12.19 -12.53
N CYS A 111 7.79 -13.05 -13.54
CA CYS A 111 7.23 -14.40 -13.37
C CYS A 111 7.97 -15.43 -14.22
N ASP A 112 7.69 -16.70 -13.94
CA ASP A 112 8.06 -17.82 -14.81
C ASP A 112 7.11 -17.89 -16.02
N GLN A 113 7.66 -18.27 -17.17
CA GLN A 113 6.92 -18.48 -18.41
C GLN A 113 5.78 -19.49 -18.25
N SER A 114 5.90 -20.46 -17.32
CA SER A 114 4.80 -21.40 -17.00
C SER A 114 3.55 -20.70 -16.46
N GLN A 115 3.70 -19.61 -15.69
CA GLN A 115 2.57 -18.85 -15.14
C GLN A 115 1.89 -17.94 -16.17
N MET A 116 2.52 -17.67 -17.33
CA MET A 116 1.85 -16.99 -18.45
C MET A 116 0.82 -17.87 -19.16
N VAL A 117 0.87 -19.20 -18.97
CA VAL A 117 0.00 -20.18 -19.65
C VAL A 117 -1.09 -20.73 -18.72
N MET A 118 -0.91 -20.57 -17.40
CA MET A 118 -1.98 -20.80 -16.43
C MET A 118 -3.09 -19.77 -16.67
N HIS A 119 -4.26 -20.21 -17.14
CA HIS A 119 -5.47 -19.40 -17.02
C HIS A 119 -5.66 -19.06 -15.53
N LYS A 120 -5.59 -17.76 -15.20
CA LYS A 120 -6.01 -17.27 -13.88
C LYS A 120 -7.42 -17.79 -13.59
N SER A 121 -7.68 -18.14 -12.34
CA SER A 121 -8.98 -18.66 -11.94
C SER A 121 -10.05 -17.62 -12.27
N PRO A 122 -11.28 -18.01 -12.67
CA PRO A 122 -12.40 -17.06 -12.76
C PRO A 122 -12.65 -16.30 -11.45
N TYR A 123 -12.14 -16.80 -10.32
CA TYR A 123 -12.12 -16.13 -9.02
C TYR A 123 -11.04 -15.04 -8.90
N ASP A 124 -9.85 -15.26 -9.48
CA ASP A 124 -8.76 -14.28 -9.49
C ASP A 124 -9.14 -13.06 -10.35
N ASP A 125 -9.93 -13.26 -11.41
CA ASP A 125 -10.47 -12.17 -12.24
C ASP A 125 -11.53 -11.30 -11.54
N GLN A 126 -11.97 -11.70 -10.35
CA GLN A 126 -12.94 -10.95 -9.53
C GLN A 126 -12.28 -10.14 -8.42
N LEU A 127 -10.98 -10.35 -8.15
CA LEU A 127 -10.22 -9.66 -7.11
C LEU A 127 -9.19 -8.69 -7.70
N TYR A 128 -8.88 -7.64 -6.94
CA TYR A 128 -7.83 -6.68 -7.27
C TYR A 128 -7.21 -6.09 -6.00
N THR A 129 -5.94 -5.70 -6.11
CA THR A 129 -5.28 -4.89 -5.08
C THR A 129 -5.49 -3.42 -5.43
N MET A 130 -5.98 -2.64 -4.46
CA MET A 130 -6.07 -1.19 -4.55
C MET A 130 -5.13 -0.55 -3.53
N GLU A 131 -4.36 0.43 -3.98
CA GLU A 131 -3.38 1.16 -3.18
C GLU A 131 -3.63 2.66 -3.30
N VAL A 132 -3.79 3.34 -2.17
CA VAL A 132 -4.23 4.73 -2.09
C VAL A 132 -3.18 5.53 -1.33
N CYS A 133 -2.38 6.32 -2.04
CA CYS A 133 -1.40 7.23 -1.47
C CYS A 133 -1.99 8.63 -1.30
N MET A 134 -1.89 9.20 -0.10
CA MET A 134 -2.53 10.46 0.28
C MET A 134 -1.47 11.43 0.81
N THR A 135 -1.38 12.63 0.23
CA THR A 135 -0.40 13.66 0.66
C THR A 135 -1.06 15.01 0.92
N GLY A 136 -0.46 15.78 1.84
CA GLY A 136 -1.00 17.05 2.31
C GLY A 136 -2.33 16.85 3.04
N LEU A 137 -2.29 16.05 4.11
CA LEU A 137 -3.46 15.67 4.91
C LEU A 137 -4.08 16.90 5.61
N ASP A 138 -5.37 16.85 5.93
CA ASP A 138 -5.98 17.93 6.72
C ASP A 138 -5.33 18.02 8.11
N ARG A 139 -4.83 19.21 8.47
CA ARG A 139 -4.07 19.43 9.70
C ARG A 139 -4.86 19.17 10.99
N VAL A 140 -6.19 19.22 10.97
CA VAL A 140 -7.02 18.91 12.15
C VAL A 140 -7.23 17.41 12.26
N LEU A 141 -7.39 16.70 11.14
CA LEU A 141 -7.51 15.25 11.10
C LEU A 141 -6.17 14.54 11.39
N ALA A 142 -5.08 14.99 10.75
CA ALA A 142 -3.72 14.46 10.99
C ALA A 142 -3.29 14.53 12.47
N ARG A 143 -3.72 15.59 13.18
CA ARG A 143 -3.47 15.73 14.63
C ARG A 143 -4.06 14.61 15.50
N LYS A 144 -5.04 13.84 15.02
CA LYS A 144 -5.57 12.66 15.73
C LYS A 144 -4.55 11.51 15.82
N PHE A 145 -3.53 11.52 14.97
CA PHE A 145 -2.47 10.50 14.93
C PHE A 145 -1.21 10.89 15.73
N PHE A 146 -1.30 11.94 16.56
CA PHE A 146 -0.30 12.29 17.56
C PHE A 146 -0.72 11.75 18.92
N ARG A 147 0.22 11.12 19.63
CA ARG A 147 0.00 10.69 21.01
C ARG A 147 0.04 11.89 21.96
N ARG A 148 -0.64 11.75 23.11
CA ARG A 148 -0.54 12.77 24.17
C ARG A 148 0.68 12.44 25.02
N PRO A 149 1.57 13.41 25.31
CA PRO A 149 2.71 13.17 26.20
C PRO A 149 2.26 12.59 27.54
N ASN A 150 2.87 11.48 27.95
CA ASN A 150 2.55 10.75 29.18
C ASN A 150 1.08 10.28 29.29
N ASP A 151 0.47 9.84 28.18
CA ASP A 151 -0.89 9.24 28.18
C ASP A 151 -1.02 7.94 29.00
N GLY A 152 0.10 7.31 29.38
CA GLY A 152 0.14 6.06 30.14
C GLY A 152 -0.24 4.82 29.34
N LYS A 153 -0.38 4.94 28.01
CA LYS A 153 -0.82 3.86 27.12
C LYS A 153 0.37 3.18 26.44
N ASN A 154 0.18 1.92 26.03
CA ASN A 154 1.05 1.26 25.07
C ASN A 154 0.58 1.55 23.63
N GLY A 155 1.38 1.15 22.64
CA GLY A 155 1.07 1.40 21.22
C GLY A 155 -0.27 0.79 20.79
N ASP A 156 -0.64 -0.39 21.29
CA ASP A 156 -1.89 -1.08 20.97
C ASP A 156 -3.12 -0.32 21.50
N SER A 157 -3.11 0.07 22.78
CA SER A 157 -4.25 0.76 23.40
C SER A 157 -4.41 2.21 22.96
N ALA A 158 -3.31 2.88 22.58
CA ALA A 158 -3.36 4.16 21.90
C ALA A 158 -3.80 4.00 20.44
N GLY A 159 -3.33 2.97 19.73
CA GLY A 159 -3.76 2.61 18.38
C GLY A 159 -5.28 2.47 18.31
N LYS A 160 -5.86 1.68 19.22
CA LYS A 160 -7.31 1.44 19.27
C LYS A 160 -8.13 2.73 19.44
N GLU A 161 -7.72 3.62 20.33
CA GLU A 161 -8.37 4.92 20.51
C GLU A 161 -8.28 5.80 19.24
N ILE A 162 -7.14 5.75 18.54
CA ILE A 162 -6.99 6.42 17.25
C ILE A 162 -7.97 5.82 16.23
N SER A 163 -8.02 4.50 16.07
CA SER A 163 -8.90 3.82 15.10
C SER A 163 -10.39 4.10 15.34
N GLU A 164 -10.81 4.14 16.60
CA GLU A 164 -12.17 4.50 17.03
C GLU A 164 -12.48 5.98 16.78
N SER A 165 -11.57 6.90 17.16
CA SER A 165 -11.79 8.35 17.05
C SER A 165 -11.56 8.94 15.65
N THR A 166 -10.94 8.18 14.75
CA THR A 166 -10.68 8.55 13.34
C THR A 166 -11.66 7.93 12.36
N HIS A 167 -12.52 7.00 12.80
CA HIS A 167 -13.44 6.22 11.95
C HIS A 167 -12.76 5.22 10.99
N ILE A 168 -11.49 4.85 11.25
CA ILE A 168 -10.80 3.82 10.47
C ILE A 168 -11.54 2.47 10.54
N ARG A 169 -12.12 2.14 11.70
CA ARG A 169 -12.93 0.92 11.88
C ARG A 169 -14.24 0.90 11.07
N ASP A 170 -14.70 2.06 10.59
CA ASP A 170 -15.93 2.18 9.81
C ASP A 170 -15.69 1.89 8.31
N ILE A 171 -14.41 1.87 7.86
CA ILE A 171 -14.00 1.57 6.47
C ILE A 171 -14.45 0.15 6.09
N ASN A 172 -14.08 -0.86 6.89
CA ASN A 172 -14.66 -2.20 6.83
C ASN A 172 -15.05 -2.65 8.26
N PRO A 173 -16.34 -2.53 8.64
CA PRO A 173 -16.82 -2.93 9.96
C PRO A 173 -16.71 -4.43 10.28
N ASN A 174 -16.52 -5.28 9.28
CA ASN A 174 -16.37 -6.73 9.47
C ASN A 174 -14.90 -7.13 9.75
N ALA A 175 -13.94 -6.26 9.44
CA ALA A 175 -12.53 -6.59 9.51
C ALA A 175 -12.02 -6.71 10.95
N LEU A 176 -11.24 -7.77 11.20
CA LEU A 176 -10.43 -7.92 12.40
C LEU A 176 -9.23 -6.98 12.30
N ILE A 177 -9.29 -5.85 13.02
CA ILE A 177 -8.24 -4.83 13.02
C ILE A 177 -7.20 -5.11 14.11
N CYS A 178 -5.94 -5.12 13.69
CA CYS A 178 -4.75 -5.03 14.54
C CYS A 178 -4.08 -3.68 14.29
N GLU A 179 -3.95 -2.86 15.34
CA GLU A 179 -3.68 -1.41 15.24
C GLU A 179 -2.59 -0.99 16.24
N PHE A 180 -1.75 -0.03 15.86
CA PHE A 180 -0.62 0.41 16.68
C PHE A 180 -0.32 1.91 16.49
N ALA A 181 -0.17 2.64 17.60
CA ALA A 181 0.26 4.04 17.62
C ALA A 181 1.73 4.17 18.01
N PHE A 182 2.49 4.91 17.21
CA PHE A 182 3.89 5.21 17.45
C PHE A 182 4.05 6.46 18.33
N ASP A 183 5.22 6.62 18.96
CA ASP A 183 5.54 7.74 19.84
C ASP A 183 6.64 8.62 19.20
N PRO A 184 6.49 9.96 19.17
CA PRO A 184 5.37 10.75 19.70
C PRO A 184 4.14 10.78 18.78
N CYS A 185 4.25 10.29 17.54
CA CYS A 185 3.18 10.29 16.55
C CYS A 185 3.40 9.20 15.50
N GLY A 186 2.38 8.99 14.68
CA GLY A 186 2.36 7.96 13.64
C GLY A 186 1.44 6.80 14.03
N TYR A 187 0.93 6.11 13.02
CA TYR A 187 -0.02 5.01 13.21
C TYR A 187 0.12 3.98 12.10
N SER A 188 -0.08 2.71 12.44
CA SER A 188 -0.24 1.63 11.47
C SER A 188 -1.36 0.69 11.91
N MET A 189 -2.05 0.08 10.95
CA MET A 189 -2.96 -1.05 11.21
C MET A 189 -2.95 -2.05 10.06
N ASN A 190 -3.22 -3.30 10.38
CA ASN A 190 -3.63 -4.34 9.45
C ASN A 190 -5.08 -4.74 9.76
N GLY A 191 -5.89 -4.96 8.73
CA GLY A 191 -7.23 -5.52 8.81
C GLY A 191 -7.31 -6.83 8.04
N ILE A 192 -8.04 -7.82 8.56
CA ILE A 192 -8.35 -9.08 7.87
C ILE A 192 -9.87 -9.30 7.84
N ASP A 193 -10.41 -9.59 6.67
CA ASP A 193 -11.82 -9.91 6.44
C ASP A 193 -11.92 -11.11 5.47
N GLY A 194 -12.06 -12.32 6.05
CA GLY A 194 -12.02 -13.57 5.28
C GLY A 194 -10.63 -13.87 4.71
N ASP A 195 -10.55 -14.00 3.40
CA ASP A 195 -9.32 -14.15 2.60
C ASP A 195 -8.70 -12.81 2.18
N ARG A 196 -9.38 -11.68 2.45
CA ARG A 196 -8.95 -10.32 2.10
C ARG A 196 -8.23 -9.63 3.26
N TYR A 197 -7.33 -8.72 2.91
CA TYR A 197 -6.66 -7.85 3.88
C TYR A 197 -6.79 -6.37 3.50
N SER A 198 -6.51 -5.52 4.48
CA SER A 198 -6.21 -4.10 4.30
C SER A 198 -5.07 -3.64 5.20
N THR A 199 -4.37 -2.58 4.84
CA THR A 199 -3.44 -1.87 5.75
C THR A 199 -3.57 -0.35 5.60
N ILE A 200 -3.24 0.38 6.67
CA ILE A 200 -3.10 1.84 6.68
C ILE A 200 -1.82 2.19 7.44
N HIS A 201 -1.00 3.06 6.86
CA HIS A 201 0.16 3.67 7.53
C HIS A 201 0.06 5.19 7.46
N VAL A 202 0.42 5.89 8.54
CA VAL A 202 0.20 7.35 8.67
C VAL A 202 1.43 8.05 9.26
N THR A 203 1.92 9.04 8.51
CA THR A 203 2.94 10.03 8.90
C THR A 203 2.23 11.39 9.02
N PRO A 204 1.78 11.82 10.21
CA PRO A 204 0.89 12.97 10.36
C PRO A 204 1.58 14.34 10.40
N GLU A 205 2.91 14.41 10.30
CA GLU A 205 3.70 15.64 10.43
C GLU A 205 3.43 16.68 9.33
N ASP A 206 3.30 17.95 9.73
CA ASP A 206 3.03 19.04 8.80
C ASP A 206 4.22 19.32 7.86
N GLY A 207 3.94 19.53 6.57
CA GLY A 207 4.95 19.73 5.52
C GLY A 207 5.32 18.47 4.74
N PHE A 208 5.30 17.29 5.36
CA PHE A 208 5.55 15.99 4.71
C PHE A 208 4.49 14.92 5.06
N SER A 209 3.29 15.37 5.44
CA SER A 209 2.20 14.50 5.89
C SER A 209 1.77 13.51 4.80
N TYR A 210 1.75 12.23 5.14
CA TYR A 210 1.44 11.11 4.26
C TYR A 210 0.51 10.12 4.95
N ALA A 211 -0.39 9.50 4.19
CA ALA A 211 -1.08 8.29 4.59
C ALA A 211 -1.23 7.33 3.41
N SER A 212 -1.09 6.04 3.68
CA SER A 212 -1.46 4.96 2.75
C SER A 212 -2.77 4.31 3.20
N PHE A 213 -3.53 3.80 2.24
CA PHE A 213 -4.53 2.76 2.46
C PHE A 213 -4.40 1.74 1.34
N GLU A 214 -4.24 0.47 1.69
CA GLU A 214 -4.18 -0.64 0.75
C GLU A 214 -5.25 -1.67 1.13
N CYS A 215 -5.87 -2.29 0.13
CA CYS A 215 -6.74 -3.44 0.36
C CYS A 215 -6.82 -4.38 -0.85
N VAL A 216 -7.11 -5.65 -0.57
CA VAL A 216 -7.67 -6.58 -1.57
C VAL A 216 -9.18 -6.39 -1.58
N ALA A 217 -9.73 -6.04 -2.75
CA ALA A 217 -11.16 -5.81 -2.96
C ALA A 217 -11.66 -6.66 -4.13
N SER A 218 -12.99 -6.83 -4.19
CA SER A 218 -13.68 -7.53 -5.28
C SER A 218 -14.45 -6.56 -6.17
N ILE A 219 -14.69 -6.95 -7.43
CA ILE A 219 -15.57 -6.24 -8.37
C ILE A 219 -17.03 -6.14 -7.89
N TYR A 220 -17.41 -6.93 -6.87
CA TYR A 220 -18.73 -6.91 -6.24
C TYR A 220 -18.81 -6.08 -4.95
N ASP A 221 -17.68 -5.60 -4.43
CA ASP A 221 -17.67 -4.73 -3.24
C ASP A 221 -18.11 -3.31 -3.60
N ASP A 222 -18.70 -2.59 -2.64
CA ASP A 222 -18.93 -1.14 -2.78
C ASP A 222 -17.61 -0.38 -2.57
N ILE A 223 -16.75 -0.43 -3.59
CA ILE A 223 -15.45 0.27 -3.57
C ILE A 223 -15.63 1.79 -3.47
N VAL A 224 -16.77 2.31 -3.92
CA VAL A 224 -17.12 3.73 -3.82
C VAL A 224 -17.28 4.12 -2.35
N GLU A 225 -18.01 3.33 -1.56
CA GLU A 225 -18.12 3.54 -0.11
C GLU A 225 -16.77 3.36 0.60
N VAL A 226 -16.04 2.26 0.33
CA VAL A 226 -14.75 1.95 0.97
C VAL A 226 -13.72 3.06 0.72
N LEU A 227 -13.53 3.46 -0.54
CA LEU A 227 -12.56 4.47 -0.93
C LEU A 227 -12.95 5.88 -0.44
N ASN A 228 -14.25 6.20 -0.45
CA ASN A 228 -14.76 7.44 0.13
C ASN A 228 -14.43 7.53 1.62
N LYS A 229 -14.74 6.48 2.40
CA LYS A 229 -14.41 6.44 3.84
C LYS A 229 -12.91 6.58 4.07
N ALA A 230 -12.08 5.79 3.39
CA ALA A 230 -10.62 5.85 3.54
C ALA A 230 -10.06 7.25 3.25
N VAL A 231 -10.49 7.91 2.17
CA VAL A 231 -10.05 9.28 1.86
C VAL A 231 -10.63 10.32 2.85
N GLN A 232 -11.85 10.13 3.36
CA GLN A 232 -12.46 11.03 4.35
C GLN A 232 -11.81 11.00 5.74
N VAL A 233 -11.13 9.91 6.13
CA VAL A 233 -10.33 9.88 7.37
C VAL A 233 -9.26 10.97 7.38
N PHE A 234 -8.68 11.29 6.21
CA PHE A 234 -7.51 12.17 6.10
C PHE A 234 -7.76 13.50 5.36
N ARG A 235 -8.77 13.56 4.48
CA ARG A 235 -9.10 14.70 3.58
C ARG A 235 -7.86 15.35 2.92
N PRO A 236 -7.06 14.58 2.18
CA PRO A 236 -5.79 15.03 1.62
C PRO A 236 -5.95 16.05 0.48
N ALA A 237 -4.89 16.84 0.28
CA ALA A 237 -4.75 17.74 -0.85
C ALA A 237 -4.57 16.98 -2.19
N THR A 238 -3.90 15.82 -2.16
CA THR A 238 -3.66 14.95 -3.32
C THR A 238 -3.92 13.49 -2.94
N VAL A 239 -4.60 12.77 -3.82
CA VAL A 239 -4.78 11.30 -3.77
C VAL A 239 -4.20 10.72 -5.04
N SER A 240 -3.41 9.66 -4.91
CA SER A 240 -3.02 8.80 -6.02
C SER A 240 -3.52 7.39 -5.74
N VAL A 241 -4.13 6.74 -6.72
CA VAL A 241 -4.65 5.38 -6.60
C VAL A 241 -3.99 4.50 -7.66
N ALA A 242 -3.38 3.39 -7.24
CA ALA A 242 -3.02 2.28 -8.12
C ALA A 242 -4.02 1.14 -7.94
N THR A 243 -4.49 0.56 -9.03
CA THR A 243 -5.27 -0.69 -9.02
C THR A 243 -4.58 -1.74 -9.87
N THR A 244 -4.25 -2.88 -9.28
CA THR A 244 -3.62 -4.02 -9.94
C THR A 244 -4.66 -5.13 -10.11
N CYS A 245 -5.05 -5.40 -11.36
CA CYS A 245 -6.21 -6.22 -11.70
C CYS A 245 -6.08 -6.88 -13.09
N THR A 246 -6.82 -7.94 -13.36
CA THR A 246 -7.02 -8.42 -14.75
C THR A 246 -8.24 -7.74 -15.39
N ASN A 247 -9.26 -7.40 -14.61
CA ASN A 247 -10.46 -6.73 -15.07
C ASN A 247 -10.26 -5.21 -15.21
N ARG A 248 -10.18 -4.74 -16.46
CA ARG A 248 -9.94 -3.35 -16.84
C ARG A 248 -11.08 -2.37 -16.59
N GLU A 249 -12.17 -2.73 -15.91
CA GLU A 249 -13.28 -1.80 -15.64
C GLU A 249 -13.21 -1.15 -14.25
N VAL A 250 -12.45 -1.74 -13.31
CA VAL A 250 -12.32 -1.30 -11.90
C VAL A 250 -11.92 0.18 -11.76
N TRP A 251 -11.03 0.68 -12.62
CA TRP A 251 -10.53 2.05 -12.54
C TRP A 251 -11.62 3.12 -12.73
N MET A 252 -12.74 2.80 -13.38
CA MET A 252 -13.85 3.74 -13.56
C MET A 252 -14.53 4.07 -12.20
N GLN A 253 -14.67 3.06 -11.33
CA GLN A 253 -15.28 3.21 -10.01
C GLN A 253 -14.43 4.08 -9.06
N VAL A 254 -13.10 4.06 -9.22
CA VAL A 254 -12.16 4.92 -8.46
C VAL A 254 -12.43 6.41 -8.71
N ALA A 255 -12.69 6.79 -9.97
CA ALA A 255 -13.01 8.18 -10.31
C ALA A 255 -14.39 8.59 -9.78
N GLU A 256 -15.39 7.70 -9.89
CA GLU A 256 -16.73 7.88 -9.32
C GLU A 256 -16.69 8.05 -7.79
N ALA A 257 -15.79 7.35 -7.09
CA ALA A 257 -15.62 7.48 -5.65
C ALA A 257 -14.99 8.82 -5.22
N ILE A 258 -13.97 9.29 -5.95
CA ILE A 258 -13.10 10.39 -5.52
C ILE A 258 -13.61 11.77 -5.96
N GLU A 259 -14.22 11.91 -7.15
CA GLU A 259 -14.70 13.21 -7.63
C GLU A 259 -15.80 13.86 -6.75
N PRO A 260 -16.78 13.11 -6.20
CA PRO A 260 -17.79 13.65 -5.27
C PRO A 260 -17.20 14.24 -3.98
N LEU A 261 -15.97 13.85 -3.60
CA LEU A 261 -15.27 14.36 -2.41
C LEU A 261 -14.71 15.78 -2.63
N GLY A 262 -15.04 16.43 -3.74
CA GLY A 262 -14.52 17.74 -4.11
C GLY A 262 -13.13 17.68 -4.75
N MET A 263 -12.68 16.51 -5.18
CA MET A 263 -11.42 16.34 -5.89
C MET A 263 -11.61 16.48 -7.41
N LYS A 264 -10.50 16.70 -8.12
CA LYS A 264 -10.45 16.79 -9.58
C LYS A 264 -9.45 15.77 -10.11
N PHE A 265 -9.91 14.89 -10.99
CA PHE A 265 -9.06 14.00 -11.77
C PHE A 265 -8.00 14.78 -12.57
N ARG A 266 -6.76 14.28 -12.57
CA ARG A 266 -5.60 14.89 -13.27
C ARG A 266 -5.06 14.01 -14.37
N SER A 267 -4.87 12.73 -14.09
CA SER A 267 -4.29 11.76 -15.02
C SER A 267 -4.68 10.34 -14.65
N CYS A 268 -4.78 9.51 -15.67
CA CYS A 268 -4.76 8.06 -15.61
C CYS A 268 -3.63 7.61 -16.54
N THR A 269 -2.80 6.67 -16.08
CA THR A 269 -1.86 5.89 -16.90
C THR A 269 -2.12 4.42 -16.62
N MET A 270 -1.96 3.58 -17.65
CA MET A 270 -2.17 2.13 -17.55
C MET A 270 -1.00 1.43 -18.21
N ASP A 271 -0.57 0.31 -17.63
CA ASP A 271 0.40 -0.59 -18.26
C ASP A 271 0.10 -2.05 -17.91
N ASP A 272 0.44 -2.96 -18.83
CA ASP A 272 0.16 -4.39 -18.73
C ASP A 272 1.41 -5.18 -18.32
N PHE A 273 1.30 -6.04 -17.31
CA PHE A 273 2.40 -6.83 -16.77
C PHE A 273 2.05 -8.32 -16.79
N SER A 274 2.96 -9.14 -17.32
CA SER A 274 2.77 -10.58 -17.49
C SER A 274 2.44 -11.34 -16.20
N ALA A 275 2.92 -10.90 -15.04
CA ALA A 275 2.61 -11.52 -13.75
C ALA A 275 1.36 -10.88 -13.10
N ALA A 276 1.36 -9.55 -12.99
CA ALA A 276 0.40 -8.81 -12.18
C ALA A 276 -0.96 -8.55 -12.87
N GLY A 277 -1.01 -8.56 -14.21
CA GLY A 277 -2.17 -8.08 -14.98
C GLY A 277 -2.01 -6.60 -15.38
N SER A 278 -3.13 -5.90 -15.56
CA SER A 278 -3.13 -4.46 -15.82
C SER A 278 -2.97 -3.69 -14.50
N VAL A 279 -1.99 -2.78 -14.45
CA VAL A 279 -1.91 -1.75 -13.41
C VAL A 279 -2.48 -0.46 -13.99
N VAL A 280 -3.40 0.17 -13.27
CA VAL A 280 -3.92 1.50 -13.59
C VAL A 280 -3.57 2.47 -12.47
N PHE A 281 -2.87 3.56 -12.80
CA PHE A 281 -2.45 4.59 -11.86
C PHE A 281 -3.21 5.90 -12.14
N GLN A 282 -3.96 6.38 -11.16
CA GLN A 282 -4.79 7.58 -11.25
C GLN A 282 -4.38 8.62 -10.21
N VAL A 283 -4.43 9.90 -10.56
CA VAL A 283 -4.09 11.00 -9.64
C VAL A 283 -5.18 12.06 -9.63
N PHE A 284 -5.54 12.48 -8.41
CA PHE A 284 -6.59 13.44 -8.10
C PHE A 284 -6.04 14.50 -7.14
N THR A 285 -6.51 15.74 -7.27
CA THR A 285 -6.18 16.83 -6.33
C THR A 285 -7.44 17.51 -5.85
N SER A 286 -7.47 17.97 -4.61
CA SER A 286 -8.53 18.85 -4.09
C SER A 286 -8.77 20.04 -5.03
N ARG A 287 -10.05 20.34 -5.30
CA ARG A 287 -10.45 21.59 -5.95
C ARG A 287 -10.26 22.70 -4.93
N ARG A 288 -9.11 23.40 -5.01
CA ARG A 288 -8.75 24.52 -4.10
C ARG A 288 -9.96 25.44 -3.85
N LYS A 289 -10.19 25.76 -2.58
CA LYS A 289 -10.91 26.97 -2.18
C LYS A 289 -10.01 28.19 -2.40
#